data_AF-A0A7S0IZ08-F1
#
_entry.id   AF-A0A7S0IZ08-F1
#
_cell.length_a   1.000
_cell.length_b   1.000
_cell.length_c   1.000
_cell.angle_alpha   90.00
_cell.angle_beta   90.00
_cell.angle_gamma   90.00
#
_symmetry.space_group_name_H-M   'P 1'
#
loop_
_entity.id
_entity.type
_entity.pdbx_description
1 polymer ?
#
loop_
_entity_poly.entity_id
_entity_poly.type
_entity_poly.pdbx_seq_one_letter_code
_entity_poly.pdbx_strand_id
1 'polypeptide(L)'
;DDVKALCAAVAKHRRGEIVLLGVVCNGGHQARERARLARTLLLHLDCTAIPVGMGSLGKPYEPKQHEYQLPGYDQVRDEDLSDGMELLLRLLRAAELHSITFLMISAMTDFAQLIRDEPELVIQKVRHVCAMGGLQKNAAGEWEPDTAVNNMWDLEAAQLMYHFCFEQAIPMSVISRNAVPNLPMKLAKDCAAQDPNNTILQYLVNAQQLGLTGLWQNLCAGKLPARCTKRWYMATFCGVEDADFDVDALDQTADITSFLNGSVKPYDVCALMLALPNAHSTFALQPYRESSGDVTHSFFLDAANMVDVNQVAALLRTTFRETVRLARCSSFTLQAGQELLGVRTEKNV
;
A
#
# COMPACT_ATOMS: atom_id res chain seq x y z
N ASP A 1 1.72 -4.15 1.72
CA ASP A 1 2.80 -3.39 1.08
C ASP A 1 2.49 -1.89 1.25
N ASP A 2 1.23 -1.54 1.06
CA ASP A 2 0.37 -0.52 1.70
C ASP A 2 1.00 0.30 2.83
N VAL A 3 1.41 -0.33 3.94
CA VAL A 3 1.96 0.39 5.11
C VAL A 3 3.22 1.17 4.75
N LYS A 4 4.09 0.61 3.89
CA LYS A 4 5.29 1.31 3.40
C LYS A 4 4.89 2.49 2.52
N ALA A 5 3.90 2.32 1.63
CA ALA A 5 3.39 3.38 0.78
C ALA A 5 2.74 4.51 1.60
N LEU A 6 1.90 4.18 2.59
CA LEU A 6 1.26 5.17 3.45
C LEU A 6 2.27 5.93 4.32
N CYS A 7 3.30 5.26 4.85
CA CYS A 7 4.41 5.95 5.52
C CYS A 7 5.11 6.94 4.59
N ALA A 8 5.37 6.55 3.34
CA ALA A 8 6.01 7.41 2.35
C ALA A 8 5.10 8.59 1.96
N ALA A 9 3.80 8.37 1.81
CA ALA A 9 2.83 9.42 1.52
C ALA A 9 2.73 10.43 2.68
N VAL A 10 2.70 9.97 3.93
CA VAL A 10 2.69 10.84 5.13
C VAL A 10 3.99 11.65 5.23
N ALA A 11 5.14 11.03 5.00
CA ALA A 11 6.43 11.72 4.93
C ALA A 11 6.40 12.88 3.92
N LYS A 12 5.89 12.63 2.71
CA LYS A 12 5.72 13.63 1.66
C LYS A 12 4.70 14.71 2.03
N HIS A 13 3.60 14.32 2.69
CA HIS A 13 2.57 15.23 3.16
C HIS A 13 3.12 16.24 4.17
N ARG A 14 3.85 15.77 5.19
CA ARG A 14 4.42 16.63 6.24
C ARG A 14 5.45 17.61 5.72
N ARG A 15 6.11 17.29 4.61
CA ARG A 15 7.06 18.16 3.92
C ARG A 15 6.39 19.18 2.99
N GLY A 16 5.07 19.12 2.83
CA GLY A 16 4.33 19.94 1.87
C GLY A 16 4.58 19.56 0.42
N GLU A 17 5.16 18.39 0.15
CA GLU A 17 5.38 17.91 -1.23
C GLU A 17 4.07 17.43 -1.87
N ILE A 18 3.13 16.93 -1.05
CA ILE A 18 1.76 16.57 -1.43
C ILE A 18 0.78 16.93 -0.31
N VAL A 19 -0.53 16.87 -0.59
CA VAL A 19 -1.57 16.89 0.44
C VAL A 19 -2.28 15.53 0.43
N LEU A 20 -2.08 14.72 1.47
CA LEU A 20 -2.78 13.46 1.62
C LEU A 20 -4.17 13.73 2.22
N LEU A 21 -5.20 13.73 1.37
CA LEU A 21 -6.55 14.17 1.74
C LEU A 21 -7.34 13.14 2.56
N GLY A 22 -7.06 11.85 2.36
CA GLY A 22 -7.74 10.75 3.04
C GLY A 22 -7.26 9.39 2.54
N VAL A 23 -7.65 8.34 3.26
CA VAL A 23 -7.36 6.95 2.90
C VAL A 23 -8.66 6.15 2.96
N VAL A 24 -8.99 5.39 1.91
CA VAL A 24 -10.11 4.43 1.93
C VAL A 24 -9.54 3.02 1.88
N CYS A 25 -9.96 2.18 2.81
CA CYS A 25 -9.45 0.82 2.94
C CYS A 25 -10.53 -0.20 2.58
N ASN A 26 -10.22 -1.11 1.66
CA ASN A 26 -11.17 -2.10 1.13
C ASN A 26 -10.56 -3.52 1.07
N GLY A 27 -11.42 -4.50 0.74
CA GLY A 27 -11.00 -5.84 0.33
C GLY A 27 -10.85 -6.87 1.45
N GLY A 28 -11.00 -8.14 1.05
CA GLY A 28 -10.76 -9.30 1.92
C GLY A 28 -11.86 -9.61 2.93
N HIS A 29 -13.05 -9.02 2.80
CA HIS A 29 -14.07 -8.93 3.86
C HIS A 29 -13.53 -8.29 5.15
N GLN A 30 -12.53 -7.41 5.01
CA GLN A 30 -11.75 -6.86 6.11
C GLN A 30 -11.56 -5.34 5.99
N ALA A 31 -12.50 -4.65 5.35
CA ALA A 31 -12.41 -3.21 5.15
C ALA A 31 -12.26 -2.46 6.49
N ARG A 32 -13.00 -2.89 7.52
CA ARG A 32 -12.91 -2.36 8.89
C ARG A 32 -11.52 -2.58 9.49
N GLU A 33 -11.02 -3.80 9.43
CA GLU A 33 -9.72 -4.18 10.00
C GLU A 33 -8.57 -3.43 9.31
N ARG A 34 -8.64 -3.29 7.99
CA ARG A 34 -7.66 -2.52 7.20
C ARG A 34 -7.72 -1.04 7.51
N ALA A 35 -8.93 -0.47 7.65
CA ALA A 35 -9.12 0.91 8.06
C ALA A 35 -8.57 1.18 9.48
N ARG A 36 -8.79 0.26 10.42
CA ARG A 36 -8.18 0.33 11.76
C ARG A 36 -6.65 0.31 11.71
N LEU A 37 -6.06 -0.55 10.87
CA LEU A 37 -4.61 -0.60 10.69
C LEU A 37 -4.07 0.73 10.12
N ALA A 38 -4.72 1.28 9.09
CA ALA A 38 -4.33 2.56 8.51
C ALA A 38 -4.45 3.71 9.53
N ARG A 39 -5.54 3.75 10.31
CA ARG A 39 -5.73 4.72 11.40
C ARG A 39 -4.66 4.58 12.49
N THR A 40 -4.35 3.35 12.89
CA THR A 40 -3.28 3.06 13.86
C THR A 40 -1.94 3.57 13.36
N LEU A 41 -1.63 3.33 12.09
CA LEU A 41 -0.40 3.83 11.48
C LEU A 41 -0.33 5.36 11.52
N LEU A 42 -1.43 6.05 11.16
CA LEU A 42 -1.49 7.51 11.21
C LEU A 42 -1.34 8.07 12.63
N LEU A 43 -1.81 7.34 13.65
CA LEU A 43 -1.57 7.69 15.07
C LEU A 43 -0.08 7.60 15.42
N HIS A 44 0.61 6.51 15.04
CA HIS A 44 2.07 6.40 15.26
C HIS A 44 2.89 7.45 14.51
N LEU A 45 2.38 7.91 13.37
CA LEU A 45 3.02 8.95 12.56
C LEU A 45 2.62 10.38 12.95
N ASP A 46 1.83 10.55 14.01
CA ASP A 46 1.31 11.84 14.47
C ASP A 46 0.66 12.65 13.31
N CYS A 47 -0.21 11.96 12.57
CA CYS A 47 -0.89 12.49 11.37
C CYS A 47 -2.39 12.18 11.41
N THR A 48 -3.01 12.48 12.56
CA THR A 48 -4.39 12.10 12.89
C THR A 48 -5.46 12.89 12.14
N ALA A 49 -5.12 14.07 11.62
CA ALA A 49 -6.02 14.91 10.84
C ALA A 49 -6.45 14.26 9.51
N ILE A 50 -5.69 13.30 9.00
CA ILE A 50 -6.02 12.60 7.75
C ILE A 50 -7.18 11.62 8.04
N PRO A 51 -8.35 11.77 7.41
CA PRO A 51 -9.47 10.87 7.60
C PRO A 51 -9.21 9.49 6.97
N VAL A 52 -9.77 8.45 7.60
CA VAL A 52 -9.71 7.06 7.13
C VAL A 52 -11.13 6.54 6.99
N GLY A 53 -11.45 6.02 5.80
CA GLY A 53 -12.76 5.49 5.46
C GLY A 53 -12.75 3.97 5.31
N MET A 54 -13.81 3.32 5.78
CA MET A 54 -14.10 1.92 5.51
C MET A 54 -14.76 1.79 4.14
N GLY A 55 -14.03 1.24 3.19
CA GLY A 55 -14.53 0.98 1.84
C GLY A 55 -15.27 -0.35 1.73
N SER A 56 -15.39 -0.81 0.49
CA SER A 56 -16.06 -2.05 0.13
C SER A 56 -15.38 -3.30 0.70
N LEU A 57 -16.20 -4.32 0.99
CA LEU A 57 -15.71 -5.59 1.55
C LEU A 57 -14.86 -6.39 0.54
N GLY A 58 -15.12 -6.25 -0.77
CA GLY A 58 -14.46 -7.03 -1.82
C GLY A 58 -14.70 -8.54 -1.70
N LYS A 59 -13.83 -9.37 -2.29
CA LYS A 59 -13.92 -10.83 -2.14
C LYS A 59 -13.35 -11.30 -0.78
N PRO A 60 -13.78 -12.45 -0.25
CA PRO A 60 -13.25 -13.01 1.00
C PRO A 60 -11.74 -13.28 0.94
N TYR A 61 -11.05 -12.99 2.03
CA TYR A 61 -9.67 -13.36 2.29
C TYR A 61 -9.56 -13.77 3.76
N GLU A 62 -8.76 -14.78 4.07
CA GLU A 62 -8.45 -15.12 5.46
C GLU A 62 -7.15 -14.42 5.88
N PRO A 63 -7.20 -13.47 6.83
CA PRO A 63 -6.00 -12.76 7.24
C PRO A 63 -5.09 -13.66 8.04
N LYS A 64 -3.79 -13.42 7.92
CA LYS A 64 -2.84 -13.93 8.89
C LYS A 64 -2.79 -13.01 10.09
N GLN A 65 -2.65 -13.60 11.28
CA GLN A 65 -2.67 -12.84 12.54
C GLN A 65 -1.65 -11.69 12.56
N HIS A 66 -0.49 -11.86 11.91
CA HIS A 66 0.57 -10.85 11.86
C HIS A 66 0.23 -9.61 11.03
N GLU A 67 -0.80 -9.66 10.17
CA GLU A 67 -1.21 -8.53 9.32
C GLU A 67 -1.77 -7.35 10.13
N TYR A 68 -2.19 -7.58 11.38
CA TYR A 68 -2.81 -6.55 12.24
C TYR A 68 -2.07 -6.34 13.57
N GLN A 69 -0.82 -6.82 13.68
CA GLN A 69 -0.02 -6.77 14.91
C GLN A 69 0.74 -5.44 15.13
N LEU A 70 0.25 -4.32 14.58
CA LEU A 70 0.81 -3.01 14.89
C LEU A 70 0.33 -2.59 16.31
N PRO A 71 1.22 -2.25 17.25
CA PRO A 71 0.80 -1.85 18.60
C PRO A 71 -0.24 -0.73 18.58
N GLY A 72 -1.26 -0.80 19.42
CA GLY A 72 -2.36 0.18 19.44
C GLY A 72 -3.49 -0.10 18.44
N TYR A 73 -3.38 -1.14 17.62
CA TYR A 73 -4.44 -1.55 16.68
C TYR A 73 -5.81 -1.74 17.36
N ASP A 74 -5.84 -2.45 18.49
CA ASP A 74 -7.08 -2.74 19.23
C ASP A 74 -7.68 -1.51 19.92
N GLN A 75 -6.97 -0.38 19.94
CA GLN A 75 -7.44 0.88 20.53
C GLN A 75 -8.24 1.73 19.55
N VAL A 76 -8.12 1.47 18.24
CA VAL A 76 -8.90 2.18 17.22
C VAL A 76 -10.33 1.64 17.21
N ARG A 77 -11.28 2.54 17.43
CA ARG A 77 -12.71 2.21 17.43
C ARG A 77 -13.35 2.59 16.11
N ASP A 78 -14.57 2.12 15.86
CA ASP A 78 -15.26 2.38 14.61
C ASP A 78 -15.63 3.85 14.45
N GLU A 79 -15.87 4.53 15.57
CA GLU A 79 -16.19 5.96 15.58
C GLU A 79 -15.00 6.82 15.13
N ASP A 80 -13.79 6.26 15.09
CA ASP A 80 -12.58 6.91 14.57
C ASP A 80 -12.45 6.77 13.04
N LEU A 81 -13.40 6.08 12.40
CA LEU A 81 -13.46 5.75 10.98
C LEU A 81 -14.71 6.37 10.33
N SER A 82 -14.60 6.77 9.08
CA SER A 82 -15.73 7.22 8.27
C SER A 82 -16.27 6.09 7.39
N ASP A 83 -17.49 6.26 6.86
CA ASP A 83 -17.88 5.53 5.65
C ASP A 83 -16.98 5.95 4.48
N GLY A 84 -16.50 4.98 3.71
CA GLY A 84 -15.53 5.19 2.64
C GLY A 84 -16.10 6.02 1.50
N MET A 85 -17.35 5.76 1.09
CA MET A 85 -17.98 6.51 -0.01
C MET A 85 -18.33 7.92 0.42
N GLU A 86 -18.88 8.09 1.62
CA GLU A 86 -19.15 9.43 2.17
C GLU A 86 -17.87 10.27 2.27
N LEU A 87 -16.75 9.65 2.68
CA LEU A 87 -15.44 10.29 2.70
C LEU A 87 -15.01 10.75 1.30
N LEU A 88 -15.08 9.87 0.30
CA LEU A 88 -14.71 10.20 -1.08
C LEU A 88 -15.53 11.38 -1.63
N LEU A 89 -16.85 11.31 -1.49
CA LEU A 89 -17.76 12.36 -1.97
C LEU A 89 -17.50 13.70 -1.29
N ARG A 90 -17.29 13.70 0.03
CA ARG A 90 -16.97 14.92 0.78
C ARG A 90 -15.66 15.55 0.30
N LEU A 91 -14.61 14.74 0.11
CA LEU A 91 -13.31 15.24 -0.35
C LEU A 91 -13.38 15.78 -1.78
N LEU A 92 -14.04 15.07 -2.71
CA LEU A 92 -14.17 15.51 -4.11
C LEU A 92 -14.98 16.79 -4.25
N ARG A 93 -16.11 16.91 -3.53
CA ARG A 93 -16.95 18.11 -3.58
C ARG A 93 -16.21 19.35 -3.07
N ALA A 94 -15.34 19.19 -2.07
CA ALA A 94 -14.52 20.26 -1.52
C ALA A 94 -13.27 20.59 -2.36
N ALA A 95 -12.83 19.68 -3.23
CA ALA A 95 -11.61 19.84 -4.00
C ALA A 95 -11.74 20.88 -5.13
N GLU A 96 -10.62 21.48 -5.52
CA GLU A 96 -10.55 22.29 -6.74
C GLU A 96 -10.75 21.43 -7.99
N LEU A 97 -11.13 22.05 -9.12
CA LEU A 97 -11.26 21.34 -10.39
C LEU A 97 -9.93 20.73 -10.81
N HIS A 98 -9.97 19.50 -11.34
CA HIS A 98 -8.80 18.78 -11.85
C HIS A 98 -7.59 18.81 -10.89
N SER A 99 -7.84 18.63 -9.59
CA SER A 99 -6.81 18.70 -8.54
C SER A 99 -6.51 17.37 -7.86
N ILE A 100 -7.40 16.39 -7.97
CA ILE A 100 -7.31 15.12 -7.23
C ILE A 100 -6.52 14.07 -8.01
N THR A 101 -5.52 13.48 -7.36
CA THR A 101 -4.88 12.25 -7.81
C THR A 101 -5.35 11.08 -6.97
N PHE A 102 -5.88 10.04 -7.62
CA PHE A 102 -6.16 8.77 -6.97
C PHE A 102 -4.95 7.83 -7.05
N LEU A 103 -4.58 7.22 -5.92
CA LEU A 103 -3.58 6.16 -5.85
C LEU A 103 -4.29 4.85 -5.50
N MET A 104 -4.43 3.98 -6.50
CA MET A 104 -5.10 2.69 -6.42
C MET A 104 -4.05 1.60 -6.16
N ILE A 105 -3.90 1.22 -4.89
CA ILE A 105 -2.98 0.15 -4.45
C ILE A 105 -3.74 -1.05 -3.86
N SER A 106 -5.05 -1.11 -4.09
CA SER A 106 -5.96 -2.18 -3.70
C SER A 106 -7.01 -2.41 -4.80
N ALA A 107 -8.08 -3.14 -4.49
CA ALA A 107 -9.18 -3.36 -5.42
C ALA A 107 -9.81 -2.03 -5.85
N MET A 108 -10.25 -1.95 -7.11
CA MET A 108 -10.78 -0.72 -7.71
C MET A 108 -12.28 -0.51 -7.44
N THR A 109 -12.90 -1.39 -6.64
CA THR A 109 -14.35 -1.45 -6.37
C THR A 109 -14.93 -0.10 -5.91
N ASP A 110 -14.32 0.58 -4.94
CA ASP A 110 -14.85 1.85 -4.42
C ASP A 110 -14.76 2.98 -5.45
N PHE A 111 -13.70 3.03 -6.25
CA PHE A 111 -13.55 4.02 -7.31
C PHE A 111 -14.50 3.74 -8.49
N ALA A 112 -14.71 2.47 -8.83
CA ALA A 112 -15.71 2.06 -9.80
C ALA A 112 -17.13 2.41 -9.33
N GLN A 113 -17.42 2.25 -8.04
CA GLN A 113 -18.70 2.67 -7.47
C GLN A 113 -18.88 4.20 -7.56
N LEU A 114 -17.83 4.96 -7.24
CA LEU A 114 -17.82 6.41 -7.39
C LEU A 114 -18.08 6.84 -8.85
N ILE A 115 -17.49 6.15 -9.84
CA ILE A 115 -17.75 6.40 -11.26
C ILE A 115 -19.22 6.15 -11.61
N ARG A 116 -19.84 5.08 -11.08
CA ARG A 116 -21.25 4.78 -11.36
C ARG A 116 -22.20 5.81 -10.76
N ASP A 117 -21.92 6.24 -9.53
CA ASP A 117 -22.82 7.09 -8.77
C ASP A 117 -22.66 8.58 -9.13
N GLU A 118 -21.43 9.03 -9.39
CA GLU A 118 -21.09 10.46 -9.55
C GLU A 118 -20.05 10.69 -10.67
N PRO A 119 -20.29 10.22 -11.91
CA PRO A 119 -19.30 10.27 -13.00
C PRO A 119 -18.83 11.70 -13.32
N GLU A 120 -19.76 12.65 -13.34
CA GLU A 120 -19.47 14.07 -13.60
C GLU A 120 -18.53 14.66 -12.54
N LEU A 121 -18.71 14.27 -11.27
CA LEU A 121 -17.83 14.72 -10.20
C LEU A 121 -16.41 14.16 -10.39
N VAL A 122 -16.28 12.91 -10.81
CA VAL A 122 -14.98 12.30 -11.15
C VAL A 122 -14.32 13.07 -12.28
N ILE A 123 -15.03 13.31 -13.39
CA ILE A 123 -14.52 14.05 -14.55
C ILE A 123 -14.04 15.45 -14.15
N GLN A 124 -14.84 16.17 -13.35
CA GLN A 124 -14.53 17.55 -12.98
C GLN A 124 -13.37 17.70 -11.99
N LYS A 125 -13.15 16.70 -11.11
CA LYS A 125 -12.24 16.82 -9.97
C LYS A 125 -10.96 16.03 -10.13
N VAL A 126 -10.99 14.91 -10.84
CA VAL A 126 -9.85 14.01 -10.96
C VAL A 126 -8.89 14.50 -12.03
N ARG A 127 -7.64 14.70 -11.62
CA ARG A 127 -6.52 15.05 -12.48
C ARG A 127 -5.80 13.82 -13.03
N HIS A 128 -5.68 12.78 -12.20
CA HIS A 128 -4.83 11.64 -12.49
C HIS A 128 -5.27 10.41 -11.70
N VAL A 129 -5.15 9.24 -12.32
CA VAL A 129 -5.33 7.94 -11.64
C VAL A 129 -4.05 7.15 -11.76
N CYS A 130 -3.43 6.83 -10.64
CA CYS A 130 -2.29 5.93 -10.59
C CYS A 130 -2.71 4.58 -10.01
N ALA A 131 -2.35 3.47 -10.66
CA ALA A 131 -2.74 2.13 -10.24
C ALA A 131 -1.54 1.17 -10.17
N MET A 132 -1.39 0.50 -9.02
CA MET A 132 -0.71 -0.79 -8.94
C MET A 132 -1.67 -1.85 -9.47
N GLY A 133 -1.39 -2.38 -10.66
CA GLY A 133 -2.27 -3.29 -11.36
C GLY A 133 -1.55 -3.87 -12.57
N GLY A 134 -2.21 -3.84 -13.72
CA GLY A 134 -1.58 -4.23 -14.98
C GLY A 134 -2.58 -4.12 -16.12
N LEU A 135 -2.05 -3.92 -17.32
CA LEU A 135 -2.80 -3.78 -18.55
C LEU A 135 -2.17 -4.67 -19.62
N GLN A 136 -3.01 -5.16 -20.51
CA GLN A 136 -2.61 -5.89 -21.71
C GLN A 136 -3.49 -5.47 -22.88
N LYS A 137 -3.02 -5.72 -24.11
CA LYS A 137 -3.87 -5.56 -25.30
C LYS A 137 -4.61 -6.86 -25.57
N ASN A 138 -5.92 -6.77 -25.76
CA ASN A 138 -6.75 -7.90 -26.19
C ASN A 138 -6.50 -8.24 -27.68
N ALA A 139 -7.21 -9.24 -28.21
CA ALA A 139 -7.07 -9.64 -29.61
C ALA A 139 -7.46 -8.56 -30.63
N ALA A 140 -8.30 -7.59 -30.24
CA ALA A 140 -8.67 -6.43 -31.04
C ALA A 140 -7.66 -5.26 -30.91
N GLY A 141 -6.64 -5.39 -30.05
CA GLY A 141 -5.64 -4.35 -29.79
C GLY A 141 -6.09 -3.30 -28.76
N GLU A 142 -7.21 -3.51 -28.08
CA GLU A 142 -7.76 -2.63 -27.06
C GLU A 142 -7.14 -2.94 -25.70
N TRP A 143 -7.00 -1.92 -24.85
CA TRP A 143 -6.47 -2.08 -23.51
C TRP A 143 -7.49 -2.70 -22.56
N GLU A 144 -7.09 -3.74 -21.85
CA GLU A 144 -7.87 -4.37 -20.79
C GLU A 144 -6.98 -4.63 -19.56
N PRO A 145 -7.57 -4.67 -18.34
CA PRO A 145 -6.87 -5.13 -17.15
C PRO A 145 -6.29 -6.54 -17.34
N ASP A 146 -5.04 -6.72 -16.94
CA ASP A 146 -4.39 -8.03 -16.91
C ASP A 146 -4.76 -8.84 -15.65
N THR A 147 -4.04 -9.95 -15.44
CA THR A 147 -4.22 -10.85 -14.28
C THR A 147 -3.59 -10.36 -12.97
N ALA A 148 -3.20 -9.09 -12.85
CA ALA A 148 -2.71 -8.53 -11.59
C ALA A 148 -3.75 -8.68 -10.47
N VAL A 149 -3.28 -8.96 -9.25
CA VAL A 149 -4.16 -9.29 -8.12
C VAL A 149 -5.16 -8.17 -7.82
N ASN A 150 -4.73 -6.90 -7.87
CA ASN A 150 -5.61 -5.76 -7.64
C ASN A 150 -6.73 -5.63 -8.68
N ASN A 151 -6.47 -6.01 -9.94
CA ASN A 151 -7.51 -6.12 -10.96
C ASN A 151 -8.43 -7.31 -10.64
N MET A 152 -7.86 -8.47 -10.33
CA MET A 152 -8.62 -9.71 -10.16
C MET A 152 -9.47 -9.76 -8.89
N TRP A 153 -9.21 -8.90 -7.90
CA TRP A 153 -10.10 -8.73 -6.76
C TRP A 153 -11.51 -8.33 -7.18
N ASP A 154 -11.62 -7.48 -8.20
CA ASP A 154 -12.88 -7.07 -8.81
C ASP A 154 -12.61 -6.65 -10.27
N LEU A 155 -12.67 -7.64 -11.17
CA LEU A 155 -12.31 -7.45 -12.57
C LEU A 155 -13.26 -6.49 -13.27
N GLU A 156 -14.55 -6.52 -12.94
CA GLU A 156 -15.55 -5.62 -13.52
C GLU A 156 -15.29 -4.17 -13.10
N ALA A 157 -14.95 -3.94 -11.82
CA ALA A 157 -14.55 -2.63 -11.36
C ALA A 157 -13.27 -2.13 -12.03
N ALA A 158 -12.27 -3.00 -12.21
CA ALA A 158 -11.03 -2.66 -12.90
C ALA A 158 -11.30 -2.30 -14.37
N GLN A 159 -12.11 -3.10 -15.08
CA GLN A 159 -12.53 -2.82 -16.45
C GLN A 159 -13.22 -1.47 -16.57
N LEU A 160 -14.19 -1.19 -15.69
CA LEU A 160 -14.90 0.08 -15.66
C LEU A 160 -13.94 1.26 -15.43
N MET A 161 -13.06 1.18 -14.42
CA MET A 161 -12.11 2.24 -14.13
C MET A 161 -11.22 2.54 -15.35
N TYR A 162 -10.61 1.52 -15.93
CA TYR A 162 -9.68 1.69 -17.06
C TYR A 162 -10.40 2.27 -18.29
N HIS A 163 -11.55 1.70 -18.67
CA HIS A 163 -12.35 2.22 -19.79
C HIS A 163 -12.77 3.67 -19.56
N PHE A 164 -13.32 3.97 -18.38
CA PHE A 164 -13.78 5.32 -18.05
C PHE A 164 -12.64 6.35 -18.16
N CYS A 165 -11.44 6.02 -17.67
CA CYS A 165 -10.31 6.93 -17.77
C CYS A 165 -9.84 7.14 -19.23
N PHE A 166 -9.89 6.11 -20.08
CA PHE A 166 -9.59 6.26 -21.51
C PHE A 166 -10.64 7.13 -22.22
N GLU A 167 -11.93 6.87 -21.98
CA GLU A 167 -13.05 7.58 -22.61
C GLU A 167 -13.14 9.04 -22.19
N GLN A 168 -12.93 9.32 -20.91
CA GLN A 168 -13.03 10.66 -20.34
C GLN A 168 -11.71 11.44 -20.37
N ALA A 169 -10.69 10.91 -21.07
CA ALA A 169 -9.36 11.49 -21.14
C ALA A 169 -8.78 11.85 -19.77
N ILE A 170 -8.94 10.96 -18.77
CA ILE A 170 -8.31 11.09 -17.46
C ILE A 170 -6.92 10.42 -17.54
N PRO A 171 -5.81 11.18 -17.39
CA PRO A 171 -4.48 10.61 -17.49
C PRO A 171 -4.25 9.52 -16.45
N MET A 172 -3.60 8.42 -16.86
CA MET A 172 -3.31 7.29 -15.98
C MET A 172 -1.83 6.96 -15.91
N SER A 173 -1.37 6.50 -14.74
CA SER A 173 -0.10 5.80 -14.58
C SER A 173 -0.34 4.40 -14.05
N VAL A 174 0.00 3.36 -14.81
CA VAL A 174 -0.23 1.96 -14.40
C VAL A 174 1.08 1.22 -14.28
N ILE A 175 1.32 0.58 -13.13
CA ILE A 175 2.51 -0.23 -12.90
C ILE A 175 2.17 -1.68 -12.63
N SER A 176 2.80 -2.57 -13.41
CA SER A 176 2.71 -4.01 -13.25
C SER A 176 3.78 -4.54 -12.31
N ARG A 177 3.55 -5.74 -11.79
CA ARG A 177 4.53 -6.49 -10.98
C ARG A 177 5.88 -6.70 -11.69
N ASN A 178 5.92 -6.63 -13.02
CA ASN A 178 7.12 -6.85 -13.82
C ASN A 178 8.00 -5.60 -13.92
N ALA A 179 7.41 -4.42 -13.74
CA ALA A 179 8.13 -3.14 -13.73
C ALA A 179 8.53 -2.67 -12.33
N VAL A 180 8.32 -3.52 -11.31
CA VAL A 180 8.75 -3.26 -9.93
C VAL A 180 10.06 -4.01 -9.65
N PRO A 181 11.13 -3.32 -9.23
CA PRO A 181 12.41 -3.95 -8.96
C PRO A 181 12.38 -4.80 -7.69
N ASN A 182 13.29 -5.77 -7.63
CA ASN A 182 13.59 -6.51 -6.42
C ASN A 182 14.39 -5.62 -5.46
N LEU A 183 13.85 -5.38 -4.26
CA LEU A 183 14.48 -4.57 -3.23
C LEU A 183 15.05 -5.49 -2.13
N PRO A 184 16.33 -5.35 -1.74
CA PRO A 184 16.90 -6.13 -0.64
C PRO A 184 16.14 -5.90 0.68
N MET A 185 15.70 -6.97 1.32
CA MET A 185 15.02 -6.90 2.63
C MET A 185 15.90 -6.28 3.71
N LYS A 186 17.22 -6.40 3.55
CA LYS A 186 18.24 -5.79 4.42
C LYS A 186 17.98 -4.31 4.65
N LEU A 187 17.39 -3.59 3.69
CA LEU A 187 17.08 -2.17 3.86
C LEU A 187 16.19 -1.90 5.08
N ALA A 188 15.05 -2.59 5.19
CA ALA A 188 14.14 -2.40 6.31
C ALA A 188 14.74 -2.94 7.62
N LYS A 189 15.43 -4.08 7.56
CA LYS A 189 16.09 -4.69 8.72
C LYS A 189 17.17 -3.79 9.32
N ASP A 190 18.05 -3.23 8.49
CA ASP A 190 19.12 -2.35 8.95
C ASP A 190 18.55 -1.06 9.58
N CYS A 191 17.49 -0.49 8.99
CA CYS A 191 16.81 0.66 9.57
C CYS A 191 16.14 0.32 10.91
N ALA A 192 15.48 -0.84 11.01
CA ALA A 192 14.87 -1.30 12.26
C ALA A 192 15.92 -1.58 13.35
N ALA A 193 17.07 -2.14 12.99
CA ALA A 193 18.17 -2.41 13.93
C ALA A 193 18.82 -1.12 14.47
N GLN A 194 18.84 -0.06 13.67
CA GLN A 194 19.34 1.26 14.10
C GLN A 194 18.41 1.96 15.08
N ASP A 195 17.13 1.60 15.12
CA ASP A 195 16.16 2.13 16.08
C ASP A 195 15.17 1.07 16.57
N PRO A 196 15.57 0.27 17.59
CA PRO A 196 14.73 -0.79 18.16
C PRO A 196 13.37 -0.30 18.69
N ASN A 197 13.24 0.99 19.01
CA ASN A 197 12.02 1.59 19.52
C ASN A 197 11.04 2.03 18.42
N ASN A 198 11.41 1.95 17.14
CA ASN A 198 10.52 2.30 16.04
C ASN A 198 9.52 1.17 15.78
N THR A 199 8.37 1.24 16.43
CA THR A 199 7.28 0.25 16.37
C THR A 199 6.82 -0.05 14.94
N ILE A 200 6.75 0.95 14.07
CA ILE A 200 6.35 0.78 12.66
C ILE A 200 7.38 -0.08 11.92
N LEU A 201 8.68 0.22 12.07
CA LEU A 201 9.74 -0.56 11.41
C LEU A 201 9.81 -1.98 11.96
N GLN A 202 9.67 -2.17 13.27
CA GLN A 202 9.62 -3.50 13.88
C GLN A 202 8.43 -4.29 13.32
N TYR A 203 7.24 -3.66 13.26
CA TYR A 203 6.06 -4.27 12.66
C TYR A 203 6.28 -4.66 11.20
N LEU A 204 6.84 -3.77 10.37
CA LEU A 204 7.12 -4.05 8.95
C LEU A 204 8.09 -5.23 8.77
N VAL A 205 9.15 -5.32 9.57
CA VAL A 205 10.10 -6.43 9.52
C VAL A 205 9.44 -7.73 9.96
N ASN A 206 8.72 -7.71 11.08
CA ASN A 206 8.04 -8.90 11.62
C ASN A 206 6.96 -9.44 10.67
N ALA A 207 6.11 -8.55 10.14
CA ALA A 207 5.08 -8.94 9.17
C ALA A 207 5.69 -9.54 7.89
N GLN A 208 6.80 -8.97 7.40
CA GLN A 208 7.52 -9.52 6.26
C GLN A 208 8.09 -10.91 6.54
N GLN A 209 8.75 -11.10 7.70
CA GLN A 209 9.32 -12.39 8.09
C GLN A 209 8.26 -13.45 8.27
N LEU A 210 7.19 -13.16 9.02
CA LEU A 210 6.10 -14.10 9.26
C LEU A 210 5.33 -14.46 7.98
N GLY A 211 5.13 -13.49 7.08
CA GLY A 211 4.55 -13.73 5.77
C GLY A 211 5.39 -14.68 4.92
N LEU A 212 6.71 -14.50 4.92
CA LEU A 212 7.64 -15.37 4.20
C LEU A 212 7.74 -16.77 4.82
N THR A 213 7.75 -16.89 6.15
CA THR A 213 7.63 -18.18 6.83
C THR A 213 6.34 -18.92 6.45
N GLY A 214 5.21 -18.23 6.38
CA GLY A 214 3.96 -18.81 5.89
C GLY A 214 4.03 -19.23 4.42
N LEU A 215 4.73 -18.46 3.57
CA LEU A 215 4.96 -18.82 2.17
C LEU A 215 5.81 -20.09 2.05
N TRP A 216 6.86 -20.23 2.86
CA TRP A 216 7.67 -21.45 2.94
C TRP A 216 6.84 -22.67 3.35
N GLN A 217 5.99 -22.54 4.38
CA GLN A 217 5.11 -23.62 4.81
C GLN A 217 4.16 -24.05 3.68
N ASN A 218 3.55 -23.09 2.98
CA ASN A 218 2.67 -23.38 1.84
C ASN A 218 3.42 -24.02 0.67
N LEU A 219 4.66 -23.59 0.42
CA LEU A 219 5.54 -24.19 -0.58
C LEU A 219 5.82 -25.67 -0.27
N CYS A 220 6.28 -25.96 0.94
CA CYS A 220 6.56 -27.32 1.39
C CYS A 220 5.31 -28.21 1.43
N ALA A 221 4.14 -27.62 1.67
CA ALA A 221 2.84 -28.30 1.62
C ALA A 221 2.28 -28.49 0.20
N GLY A 222 2.99 -28.07 -0.85
CA GLY A 222 2.53 -28.21 -2.24
C GLY A 222 1.35 -27.32 -2.61
N LYS A 223 1.11 -26.22 -1.88
CA LYS A 223 0.00 -25.29 -2.09
C LYS A 223 0.31 -24.16 -3.08
N LEU A 224 1.53 -24.12 -3.62
CA LEU A 224 1.96 -23.10 -4.58
C LEU A 224 2.05 -23.69 -6.00
N PRO A 225 1.99 -22.84 -7.05
CA PRO A 225 2.16 -23.29 -8.43
C PRO A 225 3.50 -24.03 -8.64
N ALA A 226 3.55 -24.97 -9.58
CA ALA A 226 4.72 -25.82 -9.83
C ALA A 226 6.04 -25.06 -10.10
N ARG A 227 5.96 -23.82 -10.60
CA ARG A 227 7.12 -22.94 -10.81
C ARG A 227 7.77 -22.45 -9.51
N CYS A 228 7.05 -22.48 -8.39
CA CYS A 228 7.54 -22.12 -7.08
C CYS A 228 8.18 -23.35 -6.45
N THR A 229 9.52 -23.40 -6.42
CA THR A 229 10.31 -24.49 -5.84
C THR A 229 11.04 -24.02 -4.59
N LYS A 230 11.54 -24.95 -3.76
CA LYS A 230 12.39 -24.61 -2.61
C LYS A 230 13.64 -23.80 -3.03
N ARG A 231 14.27 -24.18 -4.15
CA ARG A 231 15.39 -23.44 -4.74
C ARG A 231 15.01 -22.02 -5.16
N TRP A 232 13.86 -21.86 -5.84
CA TRP A 232 13.33 -20.54 -6.17
C TRP A 232 13.13 -19.67 -4.92
N TYR A 233 12.58 -20.25 -3.85
CA TYR A 233 12.36 -19.54 -2.59
C TYR A 233 13.69 -19.09 -1.97
N MET A 234 14.67 -19.99 -1.87
CA MET A 234 15.99 -19.68 -1.31
C MET A 234 16.72 -18.61 -2.13
N ALA A 235 16.71 -18.72 -3.46
CA ALA A 235 17.32 -17.71 -4.32
C ALA A 235 16.62 -16.35 -4.18
N THR A 236 15.28 -16.32 -4.14
CA THR A 236 14.52 -15.07 -4.14
C THR A 236 14.55 -14.37 -2.79
N PHE A 237 14.26 -15.10 -1.71
CA PHE A 237 13.99 -14.53 -0.38
C PHE A 237 15.11 -14.76 0.61
N CYS A 238 15.97 -15.74 0.40
CA CYS A 238 17.11 -15.98 1.29
C CYS A 238 18.43 -15.41 0.75
N GLY A 239 18.53 -15.21 -0.57
CA GLY A 239 19.77 -14.78 -1.20
C GLY A 239 20.85 -15.87 -1.17
N VAL A 240 20.43 -17.13 -1.08
CA VAL A 240 21.30 -18.31 -1.10
C VAL A 240 21.32 -18.87 -2.51
N GLU A 241 22.51 -19.08 -3.06
CA GLU A 241 22.69 -19.74 -4.36
C GLU A 241 22.75 -21.28 -4.20
N ASP A 242 22.42 -22.01 -5.26
CA ASP A 242 22.21 -23.48 -5.23
C ASP A 242 23.41 -24.31 -4.71
N ALA A 243 24.63 -23.74 -4.68
CA ALA A 243 25.85 -24.46 -4.30
C ALA A 243 26.05 -24.64 -2.78
N ASP A 244 25.36 -23.84 -1.95
CA ASP A 244 25.73 -23.69 -0.54
C ASP A 244 24.89 -24.53 0.43
N PHE A 245 23.83 -25.21 -0.05
CA PHE A 245 22.81 -25.73 0.87
C PHE A 245 21.95 -26.86 0.28
N ASP A 246 21.83 -27.99 1.02
CA ASP A 246 20.86 -29.05 0.69
C ASP A 246 19.44 -28.62 1.08
N VAL A 247 18.82 -27.84 0.20
CA VAL A 247 17.46 -27.31 0.42
C VAL A 247 16.40 -28.40 0.45
N ASP A 248 16.68 -29.55 -0.18
CA ASP A 248 15.72 -30.64 -0.29
C ASP A 248 15.54 -31.34 1.07
N ALA A 249 16.56 -31.31 1.93
CA ALA A 249 16.52 -31.78 3.32
C ALA A 249 15.66 -30.92 4.28
N LEU A 250 15.33 -29.68 3.93
CA LEU A 250 14.47 -28.84 4.80
C LEU A 250 12.99 -29.13 4.60
N ASP A 251 12.26 -29.29 5.71
CA ASP A 251 10.80 -29.43 5.68
C ASP A 251 10.06 -28.12 6.06
N GLN A 252 8.74 -28.20 6.17
CA GLN A 252 7.89 -27.07 6.53
C GLN A 252 8.13 -26.50 7.95
N THR A 253 8.82 -27.23 8.82
CA THR A 253 9.11 -26.85 10.22
C THR A 253 10.48 -26.18 10.37
N ALA A 254 11.31 -26.21 9.32
CA ALA A 254 12.60 -25.56 9.31
C ALA A 254 12.48 -24.06 9.64
N ASP A 255 13.35 -23.57 10.52
CA ASP A 255 13.47 -22.14 10.78
C ASP A 255 14.17 -21.44 9.61
N ILE A 256 13.37 -20.95 8.67
CA ILE A 256 13.86 -20.23 7.50
C ILE A 256 14.19 -18.76 7.81
N THR A 257 13.83 -18.24 9.00
CA THR A 257 13.89 -16.79 9.29
C THR A 257 15.31 -16.25 9.31
N SER A 258 16.25 -17.08 9.78
CA SER A 258 17.69 -16.78 9.81
C SER A 258 18.28 -16.60 8.41
N PHE A 259 17.69 -17.23 7.40
CA PHE A 259 18.14 -17.18 6.02
C PHE A 259 17.56 -16.01 5.22
N LEU A 260 16.51 -15.32 5.70
CA LEU A 260 15.74 -14.33 4.94
C LEU A 260 16.51 -13.03 4.57
N ASN A 261 17.54 -13.10 3.76
CA ASN A 261 18.40 -11.97 3.37
C ASN A 261 18.32 -11.60 1.87
N GLY A 262 17.37 -12.19 1.15
CA GLY A 262 17.11 -11.90 -0.25
C GLY A 262 16.28 -10.63 -0.46
N SER A 263 15.38 -10.68 -1.44
CA SER A 263 14.69 -9.51 -1.97
C SER A 263 13.17 -9.65 -1.97
N VAL A 264 12.49 -8.51 -1.94
CA VAL A 264 11.03 -8.37 -1.98
C VAL A 264 10.68 -7.22 -2.92
N LYS A 265 9.47 -7.22 -3.47
CA LYS A 265 9.02 -6.16 -4.37
C LYS A 265 8.12 -5.17 -3.61
N PRO A 266 8.44 -3.86 -3.60
CA PRO A 266 7.64 -2.83 -2.95
C PRO A 266 6.66 -2.19 -3.96
N TYR A 267 5.69 -2.96 -4.43
CA TYR A 267 4.78 -2.58 -5.51
C TYR A 267 4.06 -1.25 -5.27
N ASP A 268 3.46 -1.09 -4.10
CA ASP A 268 2.63 0.05 -3.75
C ASP A 268 3.47 1.33 -3.55
N VAL A 269 4.72 1.16 -3.14
CA VAL A 269 5.69 2.26 -3.04
C VAL A 269 6.05 2.75 -4.45
N CYS A 270 6.25 1.84 -5.39
CA CYS A 270 6.49 2.23 -6.78
C CYS A 270 5.24 2.89 -7.39
N ALA A 271 4.03 2.40 -7.12
CA ALA A 271 2.81 3.08 -7.55
C ALA A 271 2.70 4.49 -6.94
N LEU A 272 2.99 4.66 -5.64
CA LEU A 272 3.08 5.98 -5.03
C LEU A 272 4.08 6.88 -5.77
N MET A 273 5.27 6.38 -6.11
CA MET A 273 6.27 7.17 -6.84
C MET A 273 5.72 7.73 -8.16
N LEU A 274 4.90 6.95 -8.88
CA LEU A 274 4.27 7.40 -10.12
C LEU A 274 3.17 8.44 -9.87
N ALA A 275 2.49 8.40 -8.73
CA ALA A 275 1.45 9.34 -8.36
C ALA A 275 1.99 10.71 -7.88
N LEU A 276 3.29 10.82 -7.59
CA LEU A 276 3.89 12.05 -7.09
C LEU A 276 3.98 13.13 -8.20
N PRO A 277 3.87 14.42 -7.85
CA PRO A 277 4.14 15.50 -8.78
C PRO A 277 5.56 15.37 -9.38
N ASN A 278 5.68 15.61 -10.68
CA ASN A 278 6.95 15.54 -11.42
C ASN A 278 7.66 14.17 -11.35
N ALA A 279 6.92 13.08 -11.14
CA ALA A 279 7.48 11.72 -11.01
C ALA A 279 8.48 11.36 -12.12
N HIS A 280 8.16 11.67 -13.39
CA HIS A 280 9.02 11.33 -14.53
C HIS A 280 10.42 11.94 -14.44
N SER A 281 10.52 13.22 -14.09
CA SER A 281 11.82 13.88 -13.94
C SER A 281 12.53 13.46 -12.65
N THR A 282 11.78 13.34 -11.55
CA THR A 282 12.35 13.04 -10.23
C THR A 282 12.98 11.64 -10.18
N PHE A 283 12.35 10.66 -10.83
CA PHE A 283 12.79 9.27 -10.79
C PHE A 283 13.30 8.74 -12.15
N ALA A 284 13.52 9.63 -13.12
CA ALA A 284 13.97 9.30 -14.47
C ALA A 284 13.13 8.20 -15.17
N LEU A 285 11.82 8.22 -14.95
CA LEU A 285 10.91 7.16 -15.40
C LEU A 285 10.76 7.11 -16.91
N GLN A 286 10.86 5.91 -17.48
CA GLN A 286 10.70 5.64 -18.91
C GLN A 286 9.47 4.74 -19.15
N PRO A 287 8.24 5.28 -19.14
CA PRO A 287 7.04 4.48 -19.41
C PRO A 287 6.90 4.16 -20.91
N TYR A 288 6.12 3.13 -21.21
CA TYR A 288 5.37 3.07 -22.47
C TYR A 288 4.29 4.16 -22.45
N ARG A 289 4.23 4.99 -23.48
CA ARG A 289 3.24 6.08 -23.57
C ARG A 289 2.15 5.71 -24.55
N GLU A 290 0.91 5.76 -24.09
CA GLU A 290 -0.28 5.63 -24.94
C GLU A 290 -1.02 6.97 -24.97
N SER A 291 -1.47 7.39 -26.15
CA SER A 291 -2.29 8.61 -26.28
C SER A 291 -3.75 8.25 -26.48
N SER A 292 -4.64 8.91 -25.74
CA SER A 292 -6.09 8.92 -25.98
C SER A 292 -6.53 10.37 -26.11
N GLY A 293 -6.81 10.80 -27.35
CA GLY A 293 -7.02 12.21 -27.67
C GLY A 293 -5.78 13.06 -27.31
N ASP A 294 -5.99 14.14 -26.56
CA ASP A 294 -4.93 15.07 -26.12
C ASP A 294 -4.21 14.64 -24.83
N VAL A 295 -4.58 13.47 -24.29
CA VAL A 295 -4.05 12.96 -23.01
C VAL A 295 -3.09 11.80 -23.23
N THR A 296 -2.00 11.81 -22.48
CA THR A 296 -1.01 10.75 -22.46
C THR A 296 -1.14 9.91 -21.18
N HIS A 297 -1.29 8.61 -21.35
CA HIS A 297 -1.19 7.61 -20.29
C HIS A 297 0.25 7.06 -20.24
N SER A 298 0.71 6.72 -19.03
CA SER A 298 2.05 6.19 -18.76
C SER A 298 1.96 4.77 -18.20
N PHE A 299 2.40 3.79 -18.96
CA PHE A 299 2.34 2.38 -18.57
C PHE A 299 3.73 1.80 -18.31
N PHE A 300 3.83 1.07 -17.22
CA PHE A 300 5.04 0.40 -16.73
C PHE A 300 4.71 -1.10 -16.65
N LEU A 301 4.75 -1.79 -17.79
CA LEU A 301 4.15 -3.13 -17.93
C LEU A 301 5.17 -4.27 -17.87
N ASP A 302 6.44 -3.98 -18.14
CA ASP A 302 7.51 -4.97 -18.21
C ASP A 302 8.84 -4.45 -17.63
N ALA A 303 9.88 -5.29 -17.72
CA ALA A 303 11.19 -5.00 -17.17
C ALA A 303 11.93 -3.86 -17.89
N ALA A 304 11.59 -3.55 -19.16
CA ALA A 304 12.20 -2.45 -19.90
C ALA A 304 11.77 -1.08 -19.35
N ASN A 305 10.57 -1.02 -18.76
CA ASN A 305 10.07 0.16 -18.07
C ASN A 305 10.26 0.08 -16.55
N MET A 306 11.09 -0.83 -16.04
CA MET A 306 11.22 -1.03 -14.59
C MET A 306 11.74 0.24 -13.88
N VAL A 307 11.16 0.54 -12.71
CA VAL A 307 11.64 1.63 -11.85
C VAL A 307 13.03 1.31 -11.31
N ASP A 308 13.92 2.30 -11.27
CA ASP A 308 15.28 2.12 -10.73
C ASP A 308 15.23 1.76 -9.23
N VAL A 309 15.82 0.61 -8.89
CA VAL A 309 15.91 0.09 -7.52
C VAL A 309 16.58 1.07 -6.55
N ASN A 310 17.55 1.85 -7.02
CA ASN A 310 18.24 2.84 -6.20
C ASN A 310 17.32 4.00 -5.82
N GLN A 311 16.43 4.41 -6.73
CA GLN A 311 15.43 5.45 -6.46
C GLN A 311 14.39 4.96 -5.45
N VAL A 312 13.92 3.72 -5.62
CA VAL A 312 13.01 3.08 -4.66
C VAL A 312 13.66 2.96 -3.29
N ALA A 313 14.91 2.49 -3.23
CA ALA A 313 15.67 2.37 -1.99
C ALA A 313 15.91 3.74 -1.33
N ALA A 314 16.23 4.78 -2.11
CA ALA A 314 16.44 6.13 -1.59
C ALA A 314 15.17 6.74 -0.98
N LEU A 315 14.02 6.55 -1.65
CA LEU A 315 12.73 6.95 -1.10
C LEU A 315 12.46 6.23 0.24
N LEU A 316 12.58 4.91 0.27
CA LEU A 316 12.30 4.14 1.48
C LEU A 316 13.28 4.42 2.63
N ARG A 317 14.58 4.59 2.36
CA ARG A 317 15.55 5.05 3.38
C ARG A 317 15.11 6.37 4.01
N THR A 318 14.65 7.28 3.17
CA THR A 318 14.18 8.59 3.61
C THR A 318 12.92 8.44 4.46
N THR A 319 11.93 7.69 3.98
CA THR A 319 10.69 7.38 4.72
C THR A 319 10.97 6.73 6.07
N PHE A 320 11.81 5.70 6.12
CA PHE A 320 12.12 4.99 7.36
C PHE A 320 12.86 5.86 8.38
N ARG A 321 13.75 6.76 7.93
CA ARG A 321 14.38 7.73 8.83
C ARG A 321 13.40 8.76 9.38
N GLU A 322 12.33 9.06 8.64
CA GLU A 322 11.31 9.98 9.13
C GLU A 322 10.37 9.31 10.12
N THR A 323 9.99 8.05 9.91
CA THR A 323 9.20 7.33 10.93
C THR A 323 9.94 7.27 12.28
N VAL A 324 11.28 7.24 12.27
CA VAL A 324 12.16 7.30 13.47
C VAL A 324 12.03 8.62 14.25
N ARG A 325 11.99 9.76 13.57
CA ARG A 325 11.87 11.07 14.24
C ARG A 325 10.51 11.25 14.93
N LEU A 326 9.50 10.55 14.43
CA LEU A 326 8.10 10.73 14.84
C LEU A 326 7.75 9.90 16.07
N ALA A 327 8.25 8.67 16.19
CA ALA A 327 8.00 7.81 17.36
C ALA A 327 8.62 8.34 18.67
N ARG A 328 9.70 9.15 18.58
CA ARG A 328 10.42 9.66 19.76
C ARG A 328 9.80 10.92 20.38
N CYS A 329 9.05 11.71 19.61
CA CYS A 329 8.30 12.86 20.16
C CYS A 329 6.99 12.43 20.84
N SER A 330 6.49 11.23 20.54
CA SER A 330 5.21 10.70 21.01
C SER A 330 5.33 9.83 22.26
N SER A 331 6.32 10.08 23.13
CA SER A 331 6.33 9.52 24.49
C SER A 331 5.23 10.19 25.32
N PHE A 332 3.99 9.97 24.90
CA PHE A 332 2.79 10.38 25.60
C PHE A 332 2.47 9.32 26.64
N THR A 333 2.64 9.73 27.88
CA THR A 333 2.08 9.16 29.08
C THR A 333 0.58 8.93 28.86
N LEU A 334 0.17 7.66 28.77
CA LEU A 334 -1.21 7.20 28.96
C LEU A 334 -1.58 7.28 30.46
N GLN A 335 -1.47 8.46 31.06
CA GLN A 335 -1.98 8.78 32.40
C GLN A 335 -2.32 10.28 32.49
N ALA A 336 -3.50 10.68 32.02
CA ALA A 336 -4.21 11.88 32.48
C ALA A 336 -5.62 11.92 31.87
N GLY A 337 -6.41 10.87 32.11
CA GLY A 337 -7.84 10.81 31.77
C GLY A 337 -8.74 10.65 33.00
N GLN A 338 -8.23 10.87 34.22
CA GLN A 338 -8.96 10.60 35.46
C GLN A 338 -9.11 11.78 36.43
N GLU A 339 -8.70 13.00 36.07
CA GLU A 339 -8.95 14.19 36.90
C GLU A 339 -9.77 15.24 36.16
N LEU A 340 -10.99 14.89 35.77
CA LEU A 340 -11.99 15.88 35.32
C LEU A 340 -13.42 15.43 35.68
N LEU A 341 -13.60 14.84 36.87
CA LEU A 341 -14.90 14.64 37.52
C LEU A 341 -14.77 14.94 39.02
N GLY A 342 -14.34 16.16 39.35
CA GLY A 342 -14.47 16.73 40.69
C GLY A 342 -15.93 17.17 40.94
N VAL A 343 -16.81 16.20 41.18
CA VAL A 343 -18.18 16.45 41.65
C VAL A 343 -18.09 17.08 43.04
N ARG A 344 -18.34 18.39 43.13
CA ARG A 344 -18.67 19.08 44.39
C ARG A 344 -19.99 18.52 44.90
N THR A 345 -19.94 17.72 45.96
CA THR A 345 -21.12 17.42 46.79
C THR A 345 -21.25 18.52 47.84
N GLU A 346 -22.24 19.39 47.68
CA GLU A 346 -22.72 20.26 48.75
C GLU A 346 -23.43 19.40 49.80
N LYS A 347 -22.91 19.41 51.03
CA LYS A 347 -23.59 18.88 52.21
C LYS A 347 -24.51 19.96 52.78
N ASN A 348 -25.82 19.70 52.72
CA ASN A 348 -26.77 20.24 53.69
C ASN A 348 -26.80 19.30 54.90
N VAL A 349 -26.32 19.76 56.06
CA VAL A 349 -27.01 19.82 57.38
C VAL A 349 -26.19 20.78 58.23
#